data_AF-A0A317I1L9-F1
#
_entry.id   AF-A0A317I1L9-F1
#
_cell.length_a   1.000
_cell.length_b   1.000
_cell.length_c   1.000
_cell.angle_alpha   90.00
_cell.angle_beta   90.00
_cell.angle_gamma   90.00
#
_symmetry.space_group_name_H-M   'P 1'
#
loop_
_entity.id
_entity.type
_entity.pdbx_description
1 polymer ?
#
loop_
_entity_poly.entity_id
_entity_poly.type
_entity_poly.pdbx_seq_one_letter_code
_entity_poly.pdbx_strand_id
1 'polypeptide(L)'
;MLQNFLLELDGKAVGKFFGMSGGSAKAEIITVRSTNDSNPHKELGVITYEDIVLECGTGMSRSFYDWIGDSFAGKIIRKNGAVVYLDYNGNPKKRLEFRHALVDSLQLPALNHSGHEEAVMKVGLSPEISSVGNIDNSQKPGVYSASLPKAWNVGDFKLAIDGLDTSHVKQVNAISFGTKIARDSIGDERTSTNLPGVTSFSDLVIQIPGSSKTFEKWVNDFVIKGNSGSTNEKRGMLEYFAPKSNKAYFTIEFSGLGIYQFVVDKGFQPAGDYTVTMYCQSMKFQAGPAAVV
;
A
#
# COMPACT_ATOMS: atom_id res chain seq x y z
N MET A 1 -3.43 8.23 16.59
CA MET A 1 -3.70 9.15 15.46
C MET A 1 -5.21 9.43 15.34
N LEU A 2 -5.64 10.67 15.01
CA LEU A 2 -7.06 11.01 14.87
C LEU A 2 -7.63 10.45 13.54
N GLN A 3 -8.80 9.83 13.58
CA GLN A 3 -9.49 9.29 12.40
C GLN A 3 -10.62 10.22 11.97
N ASN A 4 -10.28 11.25 11.20
CA ASN A 4 -11.23 12.28 10.76
C ASN A 4 -11.87 12.00 9.39
N PHE A 5 -11.52 10.88 8.76
CA PHE A 5 -12.08 10.50 7.46
C PHE A 5 -12.86 9.21 7.56
N LEU A 6 -13.94 9.11 6.79
CA LEU A 6 -14.74 7.91 6.58
C LEU A 6 -14.66 7.52 5.11
N LEU A 7 -14.44 6.23 4.86
CA LEU A 7 -14.50 5.68 3.50
C LEU A 7 -15.84 4.98 3.30
N GLU A 8 -16.46 5.24 2.16
CA GLU A 8 -17.61 4.51 1.64
C GLU A 8 -17.20 3.78 0.36
N LEU A 9 -17.61 2.51 0.22
CA LEU A 9 -17.45 1.73 -0.99
C LEU A 9 -18.81 1.12 -1.37
N ASP A 10 -19.19 1.28 -2.63
CA ASP A 10 -20.44 0.80 -3.22
C ASP A 10 -21.67 1.17 -2.36
N GLY A 11 -21.69 2.40 -1.85
CA GLY A 11 -22.76 2.95 -1.01
C GLY A 11 -22.77 2.48 0.44
N LYS A 12 -21.76 1.74 0.89
CA LYS A 12 -21.63 1.27 2.28
C LYS A 12 -20.40 1.87 2.93
N ALA A 13 -20.53 2.39 4.14
CA ALA A 13 -19.38 2.79 4.93
C ALA A 13 -18.52 1.57 5.29
N VAL A 14 -17.22 1.68 5.06
CA VAL A 14 -16.25 0.58 5.23
C VAL A 14 -15.20 0.85 6.29
N GLY A 15 -15.23 2.00 6.97
CA GLY A 15 -14.37 2.28 8.11
C GLY A 15 -13.83 3.71 8.11
N LYS A 16 -13.22 4.09 9.24
CA LYS A 16 -12.56 5.38 9.41
C LYS A 16 -11.05 5.26 9.27
N PHE A 17 -10.42 6.31 8.79
CA PHE A 17 -8.98 6.35 8.52
C PHE A 17 -8.38 7.72 8.82
N PHE A 18 -7.05 7.81 8.75
CA PHE A 18 -6.27 8.91 9.34
C PHE A 18 -6.16 10.12 8.42
N GLY A 19 -5.92 9.90 7.14
CA GLY A 19 -5.58 10.98 6.20
C GLY A 19 -5.80 10.59 4.74
N MET A 20 -5.97 11.61 3.89
CA MET A 20 -6.07 11.45 2.45
C MET A 20 -5.27 12.55 1.74
N SER A 21 -4.72 12.22 0.57
CA SER A 21 -4.27 13.19 -0.45
C SER A 21 -4.76 12.82 -1.85
N GLY A 22 -4.76 13.80 -2.76
CA GLY A 22 -5.11 13.59 -4.17
C GLY A 22 -6.62 13.59 -4.46
N GLY A 23 -7.02 13.00 -5.58
CA GLY A 23 -8.41 12.97 -6.03
C GLY A 23 -8.93 14.28 -6.66
N SER A 24 -8.05 15.22 -6.98
CA SER A 24 -8.41 16.45 -7.69
C SER A 24 -8.55 16.21 -9.19
N ALA A 25 -9.42 16.98 -9.85
CA ALA A 25 -9.48 17.01 -11.31
C ALA A 25 -8.47 18.04 -11.85
N LYS A 26 -7.76 17.67 -12.92
CA LYS A 26 -6.77 18.51 -13.60
C LYS A 26 -6.98 18.44 -15.11
N ALA A 27 -7.11 19.60 -15.75
CA ALA A 27 -7.15 19.72 -17.20
C ALA A 27 -5.73 19.98 -17.75
N GLU A 28 -5.41 19.37 -18.89
CA GLU A 28 -4.25 19.74 -19.69
C GLU A 28 -4.44 21.15 -20.29
N ILE A 29 -3.34 21.90 -20.47
CA ILE A 29 -3.38 23.20 -21.15
C ILE A 29 -2.76 23.03 -22.54
N ILE A 30 -3.60 23.14 -23.58
CA ILE A 30 -3.18 23.10 -24.97
C ILE A 30 -2.91 24.54 -25.43
N THR A 31 -1.77 24.75 -26.09
CA THR A 31 -1.41 26.06 -26.63
C THR A 31 -1.63 26.08 -28.14
N VAL A 32 -2.61 26.86 -28.60
CA VAL A 32 -2.96 27.01 -30.00
C VAL A 32 -2.33 28.28 -30.56
N ARG A 33 -1.52 28.15 -31.61
CA ARG A 33 -0.94 29.28 -32.35
C ARG A 33 -1.74 29.51 -33.62
N SER A 34 -2.19 30.75 -33.83
CA SER A 34 -2.81 31.19 -35.07
C SER A 34 -1.83 32.07 -35.85
N THR A 35 -1.79 31.94 -37.17
CA THR A 35 -0.90 32.75 -38.04
C THR A 35 -1.24 34.24 -38.04
N ASN A 36 -2.45 34.60 -37.59
CA ASN A 36 -2.96 35.98 -37.61
C ASN A 36 -2.89 36.68 -36.24
N ASP A 37 -2.41 35.99 -35.20
CA ASP A 37 -2.34 36.53 -33.83
C ASP A 37 -0.90 36.49 -33.31
N SER A 38 -0.43 37.59 -32.72
CA SER A 38 0.92 37.66 -32.16
C SER A 38 1.07 36.88 -30.85
N ASN A 39 -0.05 36.56 -30.18
CA ASN A 39 -0.08 35.88 -28.90
C ASN A 39 -0.74 34.49 -29.04
N PRO A 40 -0.15 33.42 -28.50
CA PRO A 40 -0.76 32.10 -28.51
C PRO A 40 -1.97 32.04 -27.58
N HIS A 41 -3.04 31.37 -28.02
CA HIS A 41 -4.23 31.10 -27.22
C HIS A 41 -4.06 29.82 -26.40
N LYS A 42 -4.68 29.77 -25.23
CA LYS A 42 -4.66 28.60 -24.34
C LYS A 42 -6.05 28.01 -24.24
N GLU A 43 -6.15 26.71 -24.46
CA GLU A 43 -7.39 25.94 -24.35
C GLU A 43 -7.22 24.81 -23.33
N LEU A 44 -8.32 24.37 -22.72
CA LEU A 44 -8.31 23.22 -21.84
C LEU A 44 -8.45 21.94 -22.67
N GLY A 45 -7.47 21.05 -22.51
CA GLY A 45 -7.48 19.71 -23.08
C GLY A 45 -8.24 18.71 -22.20
N VAL A 46 -7.80 17.46 -22.25
CA VAL A 46 -8.44 16.34 -21.54
C VAL A 46 -8.35 16.56 -20.02
N ILE A 47 -9.44 16.22 -19.32
CA ILE A 47 -9.48 16.20 -17.86
C ILE A 47 -8.95 14.86 -17.38
N THR A 48 -8.01 14.92 -16.45
CA THR A 48 -7.43 13.79 -15.73
C THR A 48 -7.74 13.91 -14.25
N TYR A 49 -7.81 12.79 -13.56
CA TYR A 49 -8.08 12.75 -12.12
C TYR A 49 -6.87 12.19 -11.39
N GLU A 50 -6.44 12.90 -10.35
CA GLU A 50 -5.32 12.50 -9.52
C GLU A 50 -5.66 11.23 -8.74
N ASP A 51 -4.67 10.37 -8.58
CA ASP A 51 -4.77 9.20 -7.71
C ASP A 51 -5.02 9.64 -6.26
N ILE A 52 -5.79 8.84 -5.55
CA ILE A 52 -6.18 9.07 -4.16
C ILE A 52 -5.28 8.20 -3.27
N VAL A 53 -4.56 8.81 -2.34
CA VAL A 53 -3.76 8.06 -1.35
C VAL A 53 -4.45 8.14 -0.01
N LEU A 54 -4.81 6.97 0.54
CA LEU A 54 -5.42 6.83 1.86
C LEU A 54 -4.35 6.41 2.88
N GLU A 55 -4.26 7.13 3.98
CA GLU A 55 -3.47 6.75 5.15
C GLU A 55 -4.39 6.08 6.18
N CYS A 56 -4.24 4.76 6.33
CA CYS A 56 -5.12 3.93 7.13
C CYS A 56 -4.34 2.92 7.97
N GLY A 57 -5.07 2.17 8.79
CA GLY A 57 -4.51 1.15 9.67
C GLY A 57 -5.50 0.00 9.83
N THR A 58 -5.56 -0.58 11.03
CA THR A 58 -6.66 -1.48 11.41
C THR A 58 -7.99 -0.70 11.50
N GLY A 59 -9.10 -1.42 11.60
CA GLY A 59 -10.39 -0.77 11.83
C GLY A 59 -11.23 -0.53 10.56
N MET A 60 -10.83 -1.11 9.43
CA MET A 60 -11.62 -1.13 8.21
C MET A 60 -12.38 -2.44 8.07
N SER A 61 -13.42 -2.46 7.23
CA SER A 61 -14.21 -3.65 6.93
C SER A 61 -13.38 -4.72 6.22
N ARG A 62 -13.79 -5.98 6.37
CA ARG A 62 -13.26 -7.11 5.58
C ARG A 62 -13.25 -6.81 4.07
N SER A 63 -14.33 -6.25 3.54
CA SER A 63 -14.46 -5.94 2.11
C SER A 63 -13.42 -4.95 1.59
N PHE A 64 -12.92 -4.06 2.44
CA PHE A 64 -11.85 -3.14 2.06
C PHE A 64 -10.51 -3.86 1.91
N TYR A 65 -10.13 -4.67 2.91
CA TYR A 65 -8.87 -5.41 2.85
C TYR A 65 -8.86 -6.50 1.78
N ASP A 66 -9.99 -7.18 1.59
CA ASP A 66 -10.12 -8.19 0.54
C ASP A 66 -10.00 -7.55 -0.84
N TRP A 67 -10.52 -6.34 -1.04
CA TRP A 67 -10.34 -5.59 -2.29
C TRP A 67 -8.86 -5.31 -2.58
N ILE A 68 -8.09 -4.89 -1.57
CA ILE A 68 -6.64 -4.68 -1.70
C ILE A 68 -5.93 -5.99 -2.08
N GLY A 69 -6.18 -7.07 -1.33
CA GLY A 69 -5.53 -8.36 -1.58
C GLY A 69 -5.87 -8.94 -2.95
N ASP A 70 -7.13 -8.83 -3.36
CA ASP A 70 -7.62 -9.31 -4.65
C ASP A 70 -7.04 -8.53 -5.84
N SER A 71 -6.86 -7.20 -5.69
CA SER A 71 -6.24 -6.37 -6.73
C SER A 71 -4.83 -6.82 -7.08
N PHE A 72 -4.00 -7.14 -6.08
CA PHE A 72 -2.64 -7.63 -6.32
C PHE A 72 -2.56 -9.13 -6.62
N ALA A 73 -3.66 -9.87 -6.44
CA ALA A 73 -3.80 -11.26 -6.91
C ALA A 73 -4.16 -11.35 -8.41
N GLY A 74 -4.16 -10.23 -9.13
CA GLY A 74 -4.47 -10.17 -10.56
C GLY A 74 -5.94 -10.05 -10.89
N LYS A 75 -6.82 -9.83 -9.90
CA LYS A 75 -8.25 -9.57 -10.16
C LYS A 75 -8.47 -8.08 -10.43
N ILE A 76 -9.15 -7.78 -11.53
CA ILE A 76 -9.53 -6.41 -11.88
C ILE A 76 -10.87 -6.08 -11.22
N ILE A 77 -10.83 -5.52 -10.01
CA ILE A 77 -12.02 -5.15 -9.24
C ILE A 77 -12.08 -3.63 -9.12
N ARG A 78 -13.07 -3.03 -9.77
CA ARG A 78 -13.36 -1.60 -9.66
C ARG A 78 -14.40 -1.34 -8.58
N LYS A 79 -14.23 -0.26 -7.81
CA LYS A 79 -15.24 0.18 -6.84
C LYS A 79 -15.61 1.65 -7.01
N ASN A 80 -16.87 1.94 -6.74
CA ASN A 80 -17.35 3.30 -6.59
C ASN A 80 -17.33 3.64 -5.10
N GLY A 81 -17.16 4.91 -4.77
CA GLY A 81 -17.11 5.28 -3.36
C GLY A 81 -17.02 6.76 -3.09
N ALA A 82 -16.88 7.07 -1.82
CA ALA A 82 -16.68 8.43 -1.37
C ALA A 82 -15.75 8.46 -0.16
N VAL A 83 -14.93 9.51 -0.10
CA VAL A 83 -14.20 9.91 1.10
C VAL A 83 -14.95 11.07 1.74
N VAL A 84 -15.30 10.91 3.01
CA VAL A 84 -16.03 11.91 3.78
C VAL A 84 -15.15 12.41 4.91
N TYR A 85 -14.86 13.71 4.92
CA TYR A 85 -14.20 14.37 6.04
C TYR A 85 -15.22 14.70 7.12
N LEU A 86 -14.89 14.35 8.36
CA LEU A 86 -15.73 14.54 9.55
C LEU A 86 -15.13 15.64 10.43
N ASP A 87 -15.99 16.47 11.04
CA ASP A 87 -15.58 17.40 12.09
C ASP A 87 -15.35 16.70 13.44
N TYR A 88 -14.97 17.47 14.46
CA TYR A 88 -14.75 16.98 15.82
C TYR A 88 -15.98 16.28 16.43
N ASN A 89 -17.18 16.66 16.01
CA ASN A 89 -18.44 16.07 16.47
C ASN A 89 -18.85 14.85 15.62
N GLY A 90 -18.04 14.46 14.63
CA GLY A 90 -18.32 13.36 13.71
C GLY A 90 -19.29 13.71 12.58
N ASN A 91 -19.58 14.99 12.34
CA ASN A 91 -20.48 15.40 11.26
C ASN A 91 -19.72 15.55 9.94
N PRO A 92 -20.30 15.15 8.80
CA PRO A 92 -19.68 15.31 7.50
C PRO A 92 -19.51 16.80 7.14
N LYS A 93 -18.33 17.17 6.65
CA LYS A 93 -17.97 18.55 6.25
C LYS A 93 -17.46 18.68 4.83
N LYS A 94 -16.93 17.61 4.25
CA LYS A 94 -16.55 17.53 2.84
C LYS A 94 -16.77 16.11 2.35
N ARG A 95 -17.15 15.97 1.09
CA ARG A 95 -17.32 14.68 0.40
C ARG A 95 -16.56 14.74 -0.92
N LEU A 96 -15.68 13.78 -1.15
CA LEU A 96 -15.12 13.52 -2.46
C LEU A 96 -15.68 12.20 -2.95
N GLU A 97 -16.38 12.21 -4.08
CA GLU A 97 -16.89 11.01 -4.72
C GLU A 97 -15.92 10.55 -5.79
N PHE A 98 -15.75 9.24 -5.91
CA PHE A 98 -14.95 8.62 -6.95
C PHE A 98 -15.70 7.45 -7.60
N ARG A 99 -15.41 7.24 -8.88
CA ARG A 99 -16.01 6.16 -9.68
C ARG A 99 -14.95 5.29 -10.32
N HIS A 100 -15.29 4.00 -10.42
CA HIS A 100 -14.51 3.00 -11.12
C HIS A 100 -13.05 2.92 -10.66
N ALA A 101 -12.80 3.16 -9.37
CA ALA A 101 -11.45 3.16 -8.82
C ALA A 101 -10.86 1.74 -8.78
N LEU A 102 -9.59 1.64 -9.14
CA LEU A 102 -8.74 0.47 -8.93
C LEU A 102 -7.80 0.73 -7.75
N VAL A 103 -7.39 -0.31 -7.03
CA VAL A 103 -6.24 -0.22 -6.12
C VAL A 103 -4.97 -0.27 -6.96
N ASP A 104 -4.15 0.78 -6.90
CA ASP A 104 -2.90 0.88 -7.66
C ASP A 104 -1.67 0.57 -6.80
N SER A 105 -1.75 0.80 -5.48
CA SER A 105 -0.61 0.64 -4.59
C SER A 105 -1.02 0.32 -3.17
N LEU A 106 -0.16 -0.44 -2.50
CA LEU A 106 -0.20 -0.69 -1.06
C LEU A 106 1.20 -0.52 -0.52
N GLN A 107 1.38 0.31 0.49
CA GLN A 107 2.63 0.48 1.22
C GLN A 107 2.40 0.20 2.69
N LEU A 108 3.08 -0.82 3.21
CA LEU A 108 3.15 -1.13 4.63
C LEU A 108 4.39 -0.46 5.23
N PRO A 109 4.33 -0.01 6.49
CA PRO A 109 5.41 0.75 7.09
C PRO A 109 6.66 -0.11 7.27
N ALA A 110 7.81 0.56 7.38
CA ALA A 110 9.02 -0.09 7.87
C ALA A 110 8.80 -0.55 9.33
N LEU A 111 9.43 -1.65 9.68
CA LEU A 111 9.28 -2.33 10.95
C LEU A 111 10.61 -2.32 11.71
N ASN A 112 10.53 -2.17 13.02
CA ASN A 112 11.68 -2.17 13.89
C ASN A 112 11.26 -2.65 15.27
N HIS A 113 11.86 -3.74 15.77
CA HIS A 113 11.48 -4.35 17.05
C HIS A 113 11.69 -3.43 18.26
N SER A 114 12.56 -2.41 18.12
CA SER A 114 12.76 -1.35 19.12
C SER A 114 11.82 -0.15 18.96
N GLY A 115 11.03 -0.12 17.88
CA GLY A 115 10.10 0.95 17.57
C GLY A 115 8.79 0.83 18.35
N HIS A 116 8.30 1.96 18.84
CA HIS A 116 7.04 2.07 19.59
C HIS A 116 6.01 2.97 18.88
N GLU A 117 6.31 3.35 17.65
CA GLU A 117 5.48 4.25 16.86
C GLU A 117 4.24 3.53 16.31
N GLU A 118 3.13 4.26 16.19
CA GLU A 118 1.92 3.77 15.55
C GLU A 118 2.20 3.49 14.07
N ALA A 119 1.83 2.30 13.62
CA ALA A 119 1.96 1.87 12.24
C ALA A 119 0.83 2.43 11.38
N VAL A 120 1.19 2.92 10.18
CA VAL A 120 0.27 3.43 9.16
C VAL A 120 0.59 2.76 7.84
N MET A 121 -0.45 2.30 7.14
CA MET A 121 -0.32 1.84 5.75
C MET A 121 -0.91 2.89 4.79
N LYS A 122 -0.35 2.94 3.59
CA LYS A 122 -0.85 3.78 2.50
C LYS A 122 -1.47 2.92 1.42
N VAL A 123 -2.67 3.29 0.97
CA VAL A 123 -3.38 2.60 -0.12
C VAL A 123 -3.66 3.63 -1.20
N GLY A 124 -3.12 3.40 -2.40
CA GLY A 124 -3.37 4.23 -3.57
C GLY A 124 -4.54 3.70 -4.39
N LEU A 125 -5.42 4.60 -4.78
CA LEU A 125 -6.57 4.34 -5.61
C LEU A 125 -6.51 5.19 -6.89
N SER A 126 -6.66 4.56 -8.05
CA SER A 126 -6.78 5.24 -9.35
C SER A 126 -8.23 5.27 -9.81
N PRO A 127 -8.98 6.36 -9.54
CA PRO A 127 -10.32 6.55 -10.10
C PRO A 127 -10.27 6.92 -11.58
N GLU A 128 -11.37 6.62 -12.29
CA GLU A 128 -11.59 7.16 -13.64
C GLU A 128 -12.22 8.55 -13.58
N ILE A 129 -12.98 8.82 -12.51
CA ILE A 129 -13.62 10.11 -12.25
C ILE A 129 -13.58 10.37 -10.75
N SER A 130 -13.23 11.59 -10.36
CA SER A 130 -13.45 12.11 -9.02
C SER A 130 -14.10 13.50 -9.04
N SER A 131 -14.94 13.78 -8.07
CA SER A 131 -15.62 15.08 -7.98
C SER A 131 -15.99 15.42 -6.54
N VAL A 132 -16.10 16.71 -6.25
CA VAL A 132 -16.65 17.15 -4.97
C VAL A 132 -18.13 16.77 -4.93
N GLY A 133 -18.48 15.92 -3.98
CA GLY A 133 -19.85 15.47 -3.75
C GLY A 133 -20.62 16.42 -2.85
N ASN A 134 -21.95 16.28 -2.87
CA ASN A 134 -22.82 17.01 -1.95
C ASN A 134 -22.77 16.37 -0.56
N ILE A 135 -22.87 17.19 0.48
CA ILE A 135 -22.98 16.71 1.85
C ILE A 135 -24.46 16.57 2.19
N ASP A 136 -24.90 15.34 2.41
CA ASP A 136 -26.20 15.08 3.01
C ASP A 136 -26.07 15.02 4.54
N ASN A 137 -26.45 16.10 5.22
CA ASN A 137 -26.42 16.17 6.68
C ASN A 137 -27.49 15.28 7.36
N SER A 138 -28.42 14.70 6.59
CA SER A 138 -29.42 13.75 7.11
C SER A 138 -28.83 12.33 7.26
N GLN A 139 -27.79 12.01 6.49
CA GLN A 139 -27.03 10.78 6.66
C GLN A 139 -26.13 10.92 7.89
N LYS A 140 -26.58 10.35 9.00
CA LYS A 140 -25.69 10.09 10.13
C LYS A 140 -24.70 9.02 9.68
N PRO A 141 -23.38 9.28 9.68
CA PRO A 141 -22.41 8.20 9.58
C PRO A 141 -22.83 7.17 10.62
N GLY A 142 -23.23 5.98 10.19
CA GLY A 142 -23.66 4.91 11.10
C GLY A 142 -22.59 4.68 12.17
N VAL A 143 -22.91 3.94 13.23
CA VAL A 143 -21.97 3.56 14.28
C VAL A 143 -20.85 2.68 13.70
N TYR A 144 -19.88 3.31 13.01
CA TYR A 144 -18.58 2.79 12.64
C TYR A 144 -17.54 3.50 13.50
N SER A 145 -17.89 3.67 14.78
CA SER A 145 -16.87 3.65 15.81
C SER A 145 -16.44 2.19 15.92
N ALA A 146 -15.40 1.81 15.19
CA ALA A 146 -14.51 0.81 15.75
C ALA A 146 -14.28 1.21 17.22
N SER A 147 -14.43 0.25 18.14
CA SER A 147 -14.17 0.45 19.56
C SER A 147 -12.70 0.83 19.73
N LEU A 148 -12.38 2.12 19.58
CA LEU A 148 -11.03 2.69 19.43
C LEU A 148 -10.24 2.03 18.27
N PRO A 149 -9.34 2.75 17.58
CA PRO A 149 -8.37 2.08 16.72
C PRO A 149 -7.63 1.04 17.57
N LYS A 150 -7.67 -0.23 17.13
CA LYS A 150 -6.85 -1.26 17.76
C LYS A 150 -5.41 -0.88 17.45
N ALA A 151 -4.66 -0.48 18.49
CA ALA A 151 -3.28 -0.06 18.36
C ALA A 151 -2.51 -1.07 17.49
N TRP A 152 -1.71 -0.56 16.56
CA TRP A 152 -0.86 -1.32 15.67
C TRP A 152 0.48 -0.60 15.69
N ASN A 153 1.56 -1.29 16.09
CA ASN A 153 2.88 -0.67 16.22
C ASN A 153 3.86 -1.32 15.25
N VAL A 154 4.89 -0.55 14.89
CA VAL A 154 5.96 -1.02 13.97
C VAL A 154 6.89 -2.08 14.59
N GLY A 155 6.84 -2.29 15.91
CA GLY A 155 7.65 -3.30 16.61
C GLY A 155 7.01 -4.67 16.74
N ASP A 156 5.69 -4.76 16.58
CA ASP A 156 4.93 -6.00 16.79
C ASP A 156 4.90 -6.84 15.50
N PHE A 157 6.01 -7.49 15.13
CA PHE A 157 6.10 -8.30 13.90
C PHE A 157 6.91 -9.58 14.05
N LYS A 158 6.72 -10.51 13.10
CA LYS A 158 7.54 -11.71 12.92
C LYS A 158 7.80 -11.97 11.44
N LEU A 159 9.05 -12.25 11.11
CA LEU A 159 9.44 -12.74 9.79
C LEU A 159 9.81 -14.23 9.90
N ALA A 160 9.38 -15.01 8.92
CA ALA A 160 9.82 -16.38 8.72
C ALA A 160 10.22 -16.57 7.26
N ILE A 161 11.36 -17.22 7.00
CA ILE A 161 11.81 -17.57 5.64
C ILE A 161 12.30 -19.02 5.68
N ASP A 162 11.91 -19.81 4.68
CA ASP A 162 12.16 -21.24 4.64
C ASP A 162 13.65 -21.59 4.74
N GLY A 163 14.00 -22.30 5.82
CA GLY A 163 15.36 -22.76 6.09
C GLY A 163 16.35 -21.67 6.49
N LEU A 164 15.88 -20.49 6.92
CA LEU A 164 16.72 -19.41 7.44
C LEU A 164 16.37 -19.09 8.90
N ASP A 165 17.40 -18.78 9.69
CA ASP A 165 17.20 -18.24 11.03
C ASP A 165 16.85 -16.76 10.96
N THR A 166 15.59 -16.46 11.29
CA THR A 166 15.00 -15.12 11.28
C THR A 166 14.70 -14.62 12.69
N SER A 167 15.13 -15.34 13.72
CA SER A 167 14.81 -15.07 15.14
C SER A 167 15.37 -13.75 15.66
N HIS A 168 16.41 -13.23 14.98
CA HIS A 168 17.12 -12.03 15.38
C HIS A 168 16.91 -10.85 14.42
N VAL A 169 15.94 -10.93 13.51
CA VAL A 169 15.62 -9.81 12.60
C VAL A 169 15.20 -8.60 13.42
N LYS A 170 15.97 -7.51 13.30
CA LYS A 170 15.76 -6.25 14.01
C LYS A 170 14.78 -5.36 13.27
N GLN A 171 14.99 -5.24 11.97
CA GLN A 171 14.26 -4.33 11.11
C GLN A 171 13.88 -5.00 9.79
N VAL A 172 12.76 -4.56 9.25
CA VAL A 172 12.31 -4.86 7.89
C VAL A 172 11.94 -3.53 7.25
N ASN A 173 12.46 -3.22 6.06
CA ASN A 173 12.06 -1.99 5.38
C ASN A 173 10.58 -2.04 4.98
N ALA A 174 10.04 -0.88 4.58
CA ALA A 174 8.68 -0.78 4.07
C ALA A 174 8.45 -1.77 2.91
N ILE A 175 7.30 -2.44 2.93
CA ILE A 175 6.89 -3.35 1.88
C ILE A 175 5.89 -2.64 0.98
N SER A 176 6.14 -2.65 -0.33
CA SER A 176 5.31 -1.95 -1.31
C SER A 176 4.85 -2.87 -2.44
N PHE A 177 3.58 -2.71 -2.80
CA PHE A 177 2.91 -3.29 -3.96
C PHE A 177 2.57 -2.13 -4.90
N GLY A 178 2.74 -2.33 -6.20
CA GLY A 178 2.41 -1.29 -7.17
C GLY A 178 2.01 -1.85 -8.53
N THR A 179 0.89 -1.37 -9.06
CA THR A 179 0.37 -1.66 -10.39
C THR A 179 0.31 -0.35 -11.15
N LYS A 180 1.06 -0.24 -12.25
CA LYS A 180 0.96 0.94 -13.13
C LYS A 180 -0.39 0.92 -13.83
N ILE A 181 -1.18 1.99 -13.68
CA ILE A 181 -2.46 2.13 -14.37
C ILE A 181 -2.26 2.92 -15.66
N ALA A 182 -2.53 2.28 -16.79
CA ALA A 182 -2.62 2.96 -18.08
C ALA A 182 -4.00 3.64 -18.19
N ARG A 183 -4.02 4.87 -18.71
CA ARG A 183 -5.24 5.65 -18.93
C ARG A 183 -5.45 5.74 -20.42
N ASP A 184 -6.35 4.91 -20.95
CA ASP A 184 -6.69 4.94 -22.37
C ASP A 184 -7.75 6.01 -22.61
N SER A 185 -7.45 6.95 -23.50
CA SER A 185 -8.41 7.92 -24.03
C SER A 185 -8.80 7.45 -25.42
N ILE A 186 -9.94 6.76 -25.55
CA ILE A 186 -10.41 6.26 -26.84
C ILE A 186 -11.21 7.37 -27.55
N GLY A 187 -10.61 8.03 -28.55
CA GLY A 187 -11.30 8.94 -29.47
C GLY A 187 -11.72 10.31 -28.89
N ASP A 188 -12.68 10.96 -29.55
CA ASP A 188 -13.29 12.27 -29.16
C ASP A 188 -14.09 12.23 -27.84
N GLU A 189 -14.19 11.07 -27.20
CA GLU A 189 -14.90 10.92 -25.94
C GLU A 189 -14.04 11.39 -24.76
N ARG A 190 -14.63 12.22 -23.88
CA ARG A 190 -13.96 12.77 -22.68
C ARG A 190 -13.84 11.76 -21.52
N THR A 191 -14.00 10.46 -21.79
CA THR A 191 -13.99 9.39 -20.78
C THR A 191 -12.76 8.51 -20.96
N SER A 192 -11.84 8.59 -19.99
CA SER A 192 -10.67 7.70 -19.94
C SER A 192 -11.00 6.44 -19.15
N THR A 193 -10.63 5.27 -19.70
CA THR A 193 -10.75 3.99 -19.00
C THR A 193 -9.42 3.60 -18.40
N ASN A 194 -9.42 3.18 -17.13
CA ASN A 194 -8.21 2.74 -16.45
C ASN A 194 -7.95 1.26 -16.75
N LEU A 195 -6.77 0.93 -17.28
CA LEU A 195 -6.31 -0.44 -17.51
C LEU A 195 -5.13 -0.76 -16.58
N PRO A 196 -5.25 -1.78 -15.71
CA PRO A 196 -4.13 -2.18 -14.85
C PRO A 196 -3.03 -2.86 -15.66
N GLY A 197 -1.79 -2.43 -15.45
CA GLY A 197 -0.60 -3.03 -16.02
C GLY A 197 0.00 -4.14 -15.15
N VAL A 198 1.31 -4.37 -15.30
CA VAL A 198 2.04 -5.38 -14.52
C VAL A 198 2.19 -4.91 -13.07
N THR A 199 1.94 -5.82 -12.14
CA THR A 199 2.18 -5.61 -10.71
C THR A 199 3.65 -5.82 -10.40
N SER A 200 4.22 -4.91 -9.63
CA SER A 200 5.58 -4.94 -9.11
C SER A 200 5.56 -4.95 -7.59
N PHE A 201 6.58 -5.58 -7.00
CA PHE A 201 6.75 -5.70 -5.56
C PHE A 201 8.11 -5.12 -5.16
N SER A 202 8.20 -4.53 -3.97
CA SER A 202 9.48 -4.09 -3.41
C SER A 202 10.38 -5.28 -3.09
N ASP A 203 11.68 -5.01 -2.94
CA ASP A 203 12.56 -5.96 -2.30
C ASP A 203 12.19 -6.17 -0.82
N LEU A 204 12.47 -7.36 -0.31
CA LEU A 204 12.51 -7.62 1.12
C LEU A 204 13.91 -7.26 1.62
N VAL A 205 14.02 -6.14 2.34
CA VAL A 205 15.26 -5.70 2.98
C VAL A 205 15.12 -5.89 4.48
N ILE A 206 16.07 -6.60 5.08
CA ILE A 206 16.08 -6.86 6.53
C ILE A 206 17.43 -6.47 7.14
N GLN A 207 17.40 -6.10 8.41
CA GLN A 207 18.60 -5.96 9.22
C GLN A 207 18.66 -7.04 10.30
N ILE A 208 19.82 -7.68 10.40
CA ILE A 208 20.13 -8.69 11.42
C ILE A 208 21.40 -8.31 12.19
N PRO A 209 21.49 -8.60 13.50
CA PRO A 209 22.68 -8.35 14.29
C PRO A 209 23.73 -9.43 14.04
N GLY A 210 24.98 -9.03 13.81
CA GLY A 210 26.10 -9.95 13.66
C GLY A 210 25.96 -10.93 12.50
N SER A 211 26.76 -12.00 12.51
CA SER A 211 26.76 -13.01 11.45
C SER A 211 25.60 -14.00 11.59
N SER A 212 24.91 -14.28 10.48
CA SER A 212 23.96 -15.38 10.40
C SER A 212 24.45 -16.45 9.44
N LYS A 213 24.81 -17.61 9.99
CA LYS A 213 25.32 -18.77 9.22
C LYS A 213 24.35 -19.20 8.12
N THR A 214 23.04 -19.10 8.33
CA THR A 214 22.04 -19.49 7.33
C THR A 214 22.01 -18.52 6.16
N PHE A 215 22.07 -17.21 6.40
CA PHE A 215 22.13 -16.19 5.35
C PHE A 215 23.48 -16.20 4.63
N GLU A 216 24.59 -16.34 5.36
CA GLU A 216 25.93 -16.50 4.78
C GLU A 216 26.01 -17.72 3.86
N LYS A 217 25.49 -18.87 4.30
CA LYS A 217 25.43 -20.07 3.47
C LYS A 217 24.59 -19.82 2.22
N TRP A 218 23.45 -19.15 2.36
CA TRP A 218 22.56 -18.90 1.24
C TRP A 218 23.14 -17.93 0.22
N VAL A 219 23.76 -16.82 0.63
CA VAL A 219 24.41 -15.89 -0.32
C VAL A 219 25.60 -16.54 -1.03
N ASN A 220 26.40 -17.35 -0.32
CA ASN A 220 27.50 -18.09 -0.94
C ASN A 220 27.00 -19.08 -2.00
N ASP A 221 25.90 -19.79 -1.73
CA ASP A 221 25.38 -20.79 -2.66
C ASP A 221 24.61 -20.16 -3.84
N PHE A 222 23.69 -19.26 -3.54
CA PHE A 222 22.78 -18.67 -4.52
C PHE A 222 23.48 -17.64 -5.41
N VAL A 223 24.27 -16.74 -4.83
CA VAL A 223 24.94 -15.65 -5.56
C VAL A 223 26.32 -16.06 -6.05
N ILE A 224 27.19 -16.54 -5.16
CA ILE A 224 28.61 -16.76 -5.50
C ILE A 224 28.81 -18.02 -6.34
N LYS A 225 28.13 -19.13 -6.01
CA LYS A 225 28.17 -20.36 -6.81
C LYS A 225 27.19 -20.34 -7.98
N GLY A 226 26.30 -19.34 -8.06
CA GLY A 226 25.34 -19.19 -9.14
C GLY A 226 24.18 -20.19 -9.12
N ASN A 227 23.89 -20.81 -7.97
CA ASN A 227 22.72 -21.69 -7.81
C ASN A 227 21.42 -20.87 -7.67
N SER A 228 21.19 -19.91 -8.57
CA SER A 228 20.12 -18.91 -8.48
C SER A 228 18.84 -19.26 -9.26
N GLY A 229 18.69 -20.51 -9.68
CA GLY A 229 17.47 -20.99 -10.33
C GLY A 229 16.24 -20.96 -9.40
N SER A 230 15.05 -20.93 -10.00
CA SER A 230 13.76 -20.81 -9.28
C SER A 230 13.52 -21.92 -8.23
N THR A 231 14.15 -23.08 -8.38
CA THR A 231 14.07 -24.16 -7.37
C THR A 231 14.83 -23.87 -6.08
N ASN A 232 15.77 -22.91 -6.12
CA ASN A 232 16.58 -22.50 -4.98
C ASN A 232 16.10 -21.18 -4.35
N GLU A 233 15.08 -20.56 -4.95
CA GLU A 233 14.35 -19.46 -4.32
C GLU A 233 13.57 -19.97 -3.10
N LYS A 234 13.34 -19.08 -2.14
CA LYS A 234 12.67 -19.41 -0.89
C LYS A 234 11.25 -18.85 -0.84
N ARG A 235 10.46 -19.37 0.08
CA ARG A 235 9.20 -18.75 0.51
C ARG A 235 9.38 -18.12 1.88
N GLY A 236 8.52 -17.18 2.20
CA GLY A 236 8.54 -16.53 3.50
C GLY A 236 7.18 -15.95 3.86
N MET A 237 7.08 -15.49 5.09
CA MET A 237 5.89 -14.87 5.64
C MET A 237 6.28 -13.76 6.62
N LEU A 238 5.71 -12.58 6.44
CA LEU A 238 5.81 -11.46 7.37
C LEU A 238 4.45 -11.22 8.01
N GLU A 239 4.39 -11.28 9.33
CA GLU A 239 3.18 -11.10 10.11
C GLU A 239 3.29 -9.82 10.95
N TYR A 240 2.24 -8.99 10.90
CA TYR A 240 2.07 -7.78 11.69
C TYR A 240 1.06 -8.07 12.80
N PHE A 241 1.48 -8.05 14.06
CA PHE A 241 0.67 -8.50 15.20
C PHE A 241 -0.13 -7.38 15.86
N ALA A 242 -1.22 -7.82 16.49
CA ALA A 242 -1.85 -7.05 17.55
C ALA A 242 -0.89 -6.91 18.74
N PRO A 243 -0.80 -5.71 19.37
CA PRO A 243 0.07 -5.50 20.52
C PRO A 243 -0.19 -6.52 21.61
N LYS A 244 0.89 -7.16 22.10
CA LYS A 244 0.83 -8.18 23.17
C LYS A 244 -0.10 -9.37 22.85
N SER A 245 -0.28 -9.70 21.57
CA SER A 245 -1.16 -10.77 21.11
C SER A 245 -0.47 -11.61 20.02
N ASN A 246 -0.86 -12.89 19.92
CA ASN A 246 -0.40 -13.79 18.86
C ASN A 246 -1.29 -13.76 17.60
N LYS A 247 -2.26 -12.85 17.56
CA LYS A 247 -3.14 -12.66 16.40
C LYS A 247 -2.54 -11.65 15.44
N ALA A 248 -2.25 -12.08 14.22
CA ALA A 248 -1.84 -11.18 13.15
C ALA A 248 -3.01 -10.28 12.70
N TYR A 249 -2.75 -8.99 12.57
CA TYR A 249 -3.59 -8.06 11.84
C TYR A 249 -3.41 -8.22 10.34
N PHE A 250 -2.17 -8.29 9.88
CA PHE A 250 -1.85 -8.41 8.46
C PHE A 250 -0.77 -9.46 8.25
N THR A 251 -0.85 -10.13 7.12
CA THR A 251 0.14 -11.13 6.69
C THR A 251 0.53 -10.85 5.25
N ILE A 252 1.84 -10.83 5.00
CA ILE A 252 2.41 -10.88 3.65
C ILE A 252 3.05 -12.24 3.45
N GLU A 253 2.54 -13.00 2.50
CA GLU A 253 3.22 -14.20 2.01
C GLU A 253 4.15 -13.81 0.87
N PHE A 254 5.41 -14.25 0.92
CA PHE A 254 6.41 -14.07 -0.14
C PHE A 254 6.64 -15.39 -0.87
N SER A 255 6.70 -15.33 -2.20
CA SER A 255 7.09 -16.47 -3.04
C SER A 255 8.17 -16.06 -4.03
N GLY A 256 9.17 -16.92 -4.20
CA GLY A 256 10.29 -16.65 -5.09
C GLY A 256 11.27 -15.64 -4.51
N LEU A 257 11.62 -15.77 -3.23
CA LEU A 257 12.63 -14.93 -2.59
C LEU A 257 14.03 -15.38 -3.05
N GLY A 258 14.77 -14.46 -3.68
CA GLY A 258 16.17 -14.66 -4.05
C GLY A 258 17.07 -13.61 -3.41
N ILE A 259 18.03 -14.06 -2.60
CA ILE A 259 19.06 -13.19 -2.03
C ILE A 259 20.00 -12.71 -3.13
N TYR A 260 20.30 -11.41 -3.14
CA TYR A 260 21.30 -10.86 -4.07
C TYR A 260 22.28 -9.89 -3.43
N GLN A 261 22.02 -9.46 -2.19
CA GLN A 261 22.90 -8.56 -1.46
C GLN A 261 22.97 -8.94 0.03
N PHE A 262 24.18 -8.98 0.57
CA PHE A 262 24.48 -9.23 1.98
C PHE A 262 25.66 -8.33 2.38
N VAL A 263 25.39 -7.25 3.10
CA VAL A 263 26.36 -6.17 3.36
C VAL A 263 26.47 -5.88 4.85
N VAL A 264 27.67 -5.58 5.33
CA VAL A 264 27.92 -5.10 6.70
C VAL A 264 27.77 -3.57 6.74
N ASP A 265 26.88 -3.06 7.58
CA ASP A 265 26.50 -1.63 7.57
C ASP A 265 27.63 -0.69 8.04
N LYS A 266 28.56 -1.18 8.86
CA LYS A 266 29.68 -0.39 9.44
C LYS A 266 31.07 -0.82 8.95
N GLY A 267 31.15 -1.36 7.73
CA GLY A 267 32.40 -1.87 7.16
C GLY A 267 32.81 -3.22 7.78
N PHE A 268 34.06 -3.66 7.55
CA PHE A 268 34.56 -4.98 7.98
C PHE A 268 34.87 -5.03 9.50
N GLN A 269 33.89 -4.71 10.33
CA GLN A 269 33.98 -4.82 11.79
C GLN A 269 33.17 -6.04 12.29
N PRO A 270 33.71 -6.84 13.24
CA PRO A 270 33.11 -8.11 13.67
C PRO A 270 31.78 -7.99 14.45
N ALA A 271 31.33 -6.76 14.74
CA ALA A 271 30.10 -6.50 15.50
C ALA A 271 29.09 -5.62 14.73
N GLY A 272 29.21 -5.53 13.41
CA GLY A 272 28.27 -4.78 12.57
C GLY A 272 26.92 -5.49 12.42
N ASP A 273 25.85 -4.72 12.29
CA ASP A 273 24.60 -5.23 11.72
C ASP A 273 24.81 -5.51 10.23
N TYR A 274 24.08 -6.50 9.71
CA TYR A 274 24.07 -6.84 8.30
C TYR A 274 22.73 -6.45 7.68
N THR A 275 22.80 -5.78 6.54
CA THR A 275 21.66 -5.57 5.65
C THR A 275 21.62 -6.70 4.62
N VAL A 276 20.48 -7.41 4.58
CA VAL A 276 20.20 -8.46 3.61
C VAL A 276 19.10 -8.01 2.68
N THR A 277 19.34 -8.06 1.37
CA THR A 277 18.34 -7.71 0.35
C THR A 277 18.00 -8.90 -0.52
N MET A 278 16.69 -9.12 -0.68
CA MET A 278 16.12 -10.19 -1.47
C MET A 278 15.06 -9.61 -2.41
N TYR A 279 15.10 -10.00 -3.69
CA TYR A 279 13.96 -9.74 -4.58
C TYR A 279 12.83 -10.72 -4.25
N CYS A 280 11.62 -10.43 -4.73
CA CYS A 280 10.46 -11.30 -4.60
C CYS A 280 9.71 -11.42 -5.93
N GLN A 281 9.39 -12.64 -6.36
CA GLN A 281 8.60 -12.86 -7.57
C GLN A 281 7.12 -12.49 -7.38
N SER A 282 6.58 -12.76 -6.18
CA SER A 282 5.20 -12.40 -5.86
C SER A 282 4.96 -12.24 -4.37
N MET A 283 4.08 -11.29 -4.02
CA MET A 283 3.59 -11.09 -2.67
C MET A 283 2.08 -11.22 -2.61
N LYS A 284 1.57 -11.70 -1.48
CA LYS A 284 0.14 -11.79 -1.22
C LYS A 284 -0.19 -11.15 0.12
N PHE A 285 -1.07 -10.15 0.09
CA PHE A 285 -1.57 -9.47 1.28
C PHE A 285 -2.85 -10.10 1.78
N GLN A 286 -2.95 -10.29 3.10
CA GLN A 286 -4.16 -10.75 3.78
C GLN A 286 -4.37 -10.01 5.10
N ALA A 287 -5.62 -9.66 5.40
CA ALA A 287 -6.01 -9.14 6.71
C ALA A 287 -6.58 -10.24 7.61
N GLY A 288 -6.03 -10.38 8.81
CA GLY A 288 -6.54 -11.27 9.84
C GLY A 288 -7.89 -10.78 10.42
N PRO A 289 -8.67 -11.66 11.06
CA PRO A 289 -9.93 -11.28 11.74
C PRO A 289 -9.74 -10.22 12.84
N ALA A 290 -8.54 -10.09 13.39
CA ALA A 290 -8.26 -9.09 14.41
C ALA A 290 -8.20 -7.66 13.86
N ALA A 291 -7.93 -7.48 12.57
CA ALA A 291 -7.77 -6.16 11.94
C ALA A 291 -9.10 -5.50 11.51
N VAL A 292 -10.16 -6.30 11.38
CA VAL A 292 -11.46 -5.83 10.86
C VAL A 292 -12.37 -5.29 11.95
N VAL A 293 -13.33 -4.44 11.53
CA VAL A 293 -14.52 -4.01 12.29
C VAL A 293 -15.71 -4.87 11.93
#